data_AF-A0A3D4IPU4-F1
#
_entry.id   AF-A0A3D4IPU4-F1
#
_cell.length_a   1.000
_cell.length_b   1.000
_cell.length_c   1.000
_cell.angle_alpha   90.00
_cell.angle_beta   90.00
_cell.angle_gamma   90.00
#
_symmetry.space_group_name_H-M   'P 1'
#
loop_
_entity.id
_entity.type
_entity.pdbx_description
1 polymer ?
#
loop_
_entity_poly.entity_id
_entity_poly.type
_entity_poly.pdbx_seq_one_letter_code
_entity_poly.pdbx_strand_id
1 'polypeptide(L)'
;MNKVNYLIVFCLFLSASINCMAQNTLPDQIRIRQTLDGLSDLGGLSQNDMLYGIDIEPGRLLGDYYLDSKWNKASLLLYESDRMIDGYYVKYDIEGNSVEVKLNRQIKLLQMNKIRSMIWYDSITKMPRAFVNAKDYSEKGSPLTGLLEIVV
;
A
#
# COMPACT_ATOMS: atom_id res chain seq x y z
N MET A 1 12.79 17.08 53.41
CA MET A 1 11.70 17.07 52.41
C MET A 1 11.25 15.62 52.25
N ASN A 2 10.03 15.31 52.69
CA ASN A 2 9.61 13.95 53.02
C ASN A 2 9.07 13.20 51.79
N LYS A 3 9.32 11.89 51.71
CA LYS A 3 8.88 10.98 50.63
C LYS A 3 7.37 11.08 50.31
N VAL A 4 6.57 11.53 51.28
CA VAL A 4 5.12 11.78 51.15
C VAL A 4 4.81 12.88 50.14
N ASN A 5 5.66 13.91 50.02
CA ASN A 5 5.43 15.02 49.08
C ASN A 5 5.63 14.59 47.62
N TYR A 6 6.55 13.65 47.36
CA TYR A 6 6.76 13.10 46.01
C TYR A 6 5.57 12.24 45.56
N LEU A 7 4.95 11.48 46.48
CA LEU A 7 3.79 10.65 46.19
C LEU A 7 2.56 11.50 45.81
N ILE A 8 2.35 12.63 46.51
CA ILE A 8 1.23 13.54 46.25
C ILE A 8 1.41 14.24 44.88
N VAL A 9 2.63 14.69 44.56
CA VAL A 9 2.93 15.32 43.26
C VAL A 9 2.79 14.31 42.11
N PHE A 10 3.18 13.06 42.32
CA PHE A 10 3.03 11.99 41.32
C PHE A 10 1.56 11.65 41.05
N CYS A 11 0.73 11.56 42.09
CA CYS A 11 -0.72 11.33 41.92
C CYS A 11 -1.43 12.47 41.19
N LEU A 12 -1.05 13.72 41.45
CA LEU A 12 -1.60 14.89 40.74
C LEU A 12 -1.26 14.86 39.24
N PHE A 13 -0.03 14.44 38.88
CA PHE A 13 0.38 14.29 37.48
C PHE A 13 -0.37 13.18 36.75
N LEU A 14 -0.69 12.07 37.42
CA LEU A 14 -1.52 11.01 36.85
C LEU A 14 -2.96 11.45 36.59
N SER A 15 -3.57 12.25 37.48
CA SER A 15 -4.93 12.77 37.28
C SER A 15 -5.05 13.78 36.12
N ALA A 16 -3.97 14.52 35.80
CA ALA A 16 -3.98 15.47 34.69
C ALA A 16 -3.90 14.80 33.31
N SER A 17 -3.40 13.57 33.22
CA SER A 17 -3.21 12.86 31.95
C SER A 17 -4.46 12.10 31.48
N ILE A 18 -5.47 11.90 32.34
CA ILE A 18 -6.70 11.16 32.00
C ILE A 18 -7.73 12.03 31.26
N ASN A 19 -7.60 13.36 31.29
CA ASN A 19 -8.55 14.28 30.65
C ASN A 19 -8.15 14.65 29.21
N CYS A 20 -7.10 14.06 28.66
CA CYS A 20 -6.61 14.34 27.31
C CYS A 20 -7.17 13.37 26.25
N MET A 21 -8.41 12.88 26.40
CA MET A 21 -9.09 12.11 25.35
C MET A 21 -10.58 12.45 25.33
N ALA A 22 -10.89 13.66 24.85
CA ALA A 22 -12.23 14.02 24.43
C ALA A 22 -12.12 14.89 23.17
N GLN A 23 -11.60 14.30 22.08
CA GLN A 23 -11.86 14.88 20.77
C GLN A 23 -13.33 14.56 20.46
N ASN A 24 -14.22 15.51 20.77
CA ASN A 24 -15.64 15.46 20.41
C ASN A 24 -15.75 15.52 18.89
N THR A 25 -15.60 14.38 18.21
CA THR A 25 -16.09 14.25 16.85
C THR A 25 -17.61 14.29 16.92
N LEU A 26 -18.22 15.36 16.40
CA LEU A 26 -19.66 15.43 16.25
C LEU A 26 -20.12 14.18 15.45
N PRO A 27 -21.15 13.45 15.92
CA PRO A 27 -21.75 12.36 15.17
C PRO A 27 -22.16 12.81 13.77
N ASP A 28 -21.95 11.98 12.75
CA ASP A 28 -22.22 12.31 11.33
C ASP A 28 -23.65 12.80 11.09
N GLN A 29 -24.60 12.27 11.85
CA GLN A 29 -26.01 12.64 11.79
C GLN A 29 -26.28 14.12 12.13
N ILE A 30 -25.50 14.70 13.05
CA ILE A 30 -25.63 16.11 13.44
C ILE A 30 -25.09 17.02 12.33
N ARG A 31 -24.02 16.58 11.64
CA ARG A 31 -23.40 17.32 10.54
C ARG A 31 -24.28 17.37 9.29
N ILE A 32 -24.88 16.24 8.91
CA ILE A 32 -25.81 16.16 7.77
C ILE A 32 -27.00 17.10 7.99
N ARG A 33 -27.52 17.16 9.22
CA ARG A 33 -28.66 18.00 9.55
C ARG A 33 -28.36 19.49 9.41
N GLN A 34 -27.18 19.94 9.79
CA GLN A 34 -26.76 21.34 9.63
C GLN A 34 -26.66 21.75 8.15
N THR A 35 -26.18 20.86 7.28
CA THR A 35 -26.13 21.11 5.83
C THR A 35 -27.53 21.07 5.19
N LEU A 36 -28.42 20.18 5.64
CA LEU A 36 -29.83 20.15 5.18
C LEU A 36 -30.60 21.39 5.64
N ASP A 37 -30.40 21.84 6.87
CA ASP A 37 -31.05 23.03 7.41
C ASP A 37 -30.61 24.28 6.61
N GLY A 38 -29.32 24.41 6.27
CA GLY A 38 -28.81 25.49 5.41
C GLY A 38 -29.29 25.43 3.94
N LEU A 39 -29.55 24.24 3.41
CA LEU A 39 -30.17 24.06 2.09
C LEU A 39 -31.66 24.45 2.07
N SER A 40 -32.33 24.35 3.21
CA SER A 40 -33.77 24.63 3.33
C SER A 40 -34.09 26.11 3.61
N ASP A 41 -33.09 26.90 3.97
CA ASP A 41 -33.25 28.33 4.26
C ASP A 41 -33.28 29.18 2.98
N LEU A 42 -34.04 30.28 2.99
CA LEU A 42 -34.27 31.16 1.83
C LEU A 42 -32.98 31.82 1.30
N GLY A 43 -31.92 31.86 2.12
CA GLY A 43 -30.58 32.37 1.77
C GLY A 43 -29.65 31.36 1.10
N GLY A 44 -30.02 30.08 1.07
CA GLY A 44 -29.19 29.01 0.52
C GLY A 44 -27.82 28.83 1.23
N LEU A 45 -26.94 28.06 0.60
CA LEU A 45 -25.58 27.83 1.09
C LEU A 45 -24.62 28.91 0.58
N SER A 46 -23.84 29.50 1.49
CA SER A 46 -22.75 30.41 1.16
C SER A 46 -21.50 29.65 0.69
N GLN A 47 -20.65 30.28 -0.12
CA GLN A 47 -19.37 29.70 -0.57
C GLN A 47 -18.42 29.34 0.59
N ASN A 48 -18.63 29.93 1.77
CA ASN A 48 -17.86 29.66 2.98
C ASN A 48 -18.50 28.61 3.90
N ASP A 49 -19.68 28.07 3.56
CA ASP A 49 -20.34 27.06 4.36
C ASP A 49 -19.73 25.68 4.09
N MET A 50 -19.34 25.00 5.17
CA MET A 50 -18.79 23.66 5.07
C MET A 50 -19.93 22.66 4.84
N LEU A 51 -19.89 21.96 3.71
CA LEU A 51 -20.86 20.92 3.38
C LEU A 51 -20.43 19.61 4.03
N TYR A 52 -21.32 19.04 4.82
CA TYR A 52 -21.13 17.75 5.45
C TYR A 52 -22.18 16.76 4.96
N GLY A 53 -21.82 15.49 4.86
CA GLY A 53 -22.76 14.44 4.46
C GLY A 53 -22.83 14.14 2.98
N ILE A 54 -21.96 14.75 2.17
CA ILE A 54 -21.67 14.19 0.84
C ILE A 54 -20.70 13.04 1.09
N ASP A 55 -21.24 11.82 1.12
CA ASP A 55 -20.41 10.62 1.12
C ASP A 55 -19.57 10.66 -0.15
N ILE A 56 -18.29 11.00 -0.01
CA ILE A 56 -17.32 10.77 -1.08
C ILE A 56 -17.32 9.25 -1.23
N GLU A 57 -17.77 8.74 -2.37
CA GLU A 57 -17.63 7.31 -2.64
C GLU A 57 -16.19 6.92 -2.31
N PRO A 58 -15.95 5.95 -1.41
CA PRO A 58 -14.60 5.58 -1.04
C PRO A 58 -13.88 5.21 -2.33
N GLY A 59 -12.75 5.88 -2.59
CA GLY A 59 -12.00 5.68 -3.82
C GLY A 59 -11.83 4.19 -4.09
N ARG A 60 -12.45 3.70 -5.17
CA ARG A 60 -12.39 2.28 -5.51
C ARG A 60 -11.04 2.02 -6.18
N LEU A 61 -10.29 1.03 -5.68
CA LEU A 61 -9.09 0.55 -6.36
C LEU A 61 -9.50 0.00 -7.75
N LEU A 62 -9.10 0.69 -8.82
CA LEU A 62 -9.29 0.23 -10.20
C LEU A 62 -8.09 -0.63 -10.61
N GLY A 63 -8.16 -1.92 -10.26
CA GLY A 63 -7.20 -2.94 -10.70
C GLY A 63 -6.13 -3.30 -9.65
N ASP A 64 -5.68 -4.56 -9.72
CA ASP A 64 -4.48 -5.00 -9.02
C ASP A 64 -3.25 -4.59 -9.84
N TYR A 65 -2.30 -3.90 -9.21
CA TYR A 65 -1.02 -3.50 -9.82
C TYR A 65 -0.04 -4.69 -9.94
N TYR A 66 -0.41 -5.84 -9.37
CA TYR A 66 0.38 -7.06 -9.44
C TYR A 66 -0.03 -7.95 -10.63
N LEU A 67 0.95 -8.64 -11.21
CA LEU A 67 0.69 -9.69 -12.22
C LEU A 67 -0.18 -10.82 -11.68
N ASP A 68 -0.04 -11.13 -10.39
CA ASP A 68 -0.88 -12.07 -9.66
C ASP A 68 -1.06 -11.55 -8.23
N SER A 69 -2.27 -11.64 -7.70
CA SER A 69 -2.59 -11.27 -6.32
C SER A 69 -1.96 -12.23 -5.30
N LYS A 70 -1.54 -13.42 -5.72
CA LYS A 70 -0.94 -14.45 -4.87
C LYS A 70 0.58 -14.37 -4.82
N TRP A 71 1.13 -14.88 -3.72
CA TRP A 71 2.57 -15.09 -3.59
C TRP A 71 2.95 -16.40 -4.28
N ASN A 72 3.86 -16.30 -5.25
CA ASN A 72 4.28 -17.44 -6.05
C ASN A 72 5.74 -17.76 -5.79
N LYS A 73 6.09 -19.05 -5.78
CA LYS A 73 7.49 -19.43 -5.62
C LYS A 73 8.23 -19.10 -6.91
N ALA A 74 9.40 -18.49 -6.83
CA ALA A 74 10.17 -18.15 -8.01
C ALA A 74 11.68 -18.29 -7.79
N SER A 75 12.36 -18.46 -8.92
CA SER A 75 13.81 -18.44 -9.05
C SER A 75 14.18 -17.22 -9.90
N LEU A 76 14.99 -16.32 -9.37
CA LEU A 76 15.40 -15.07 -10.02
C LEU A 76 16.89 -15.12 -10.36
N LEU A 77 17.26 -14.80 -11.60
CA LEU A 77 18.66 -14.60 -11.99
C LEU A 77 18.97 -13.11 -12.03
N LEU A 78 20.06 -12.67 -11.40
CA LEU A 78 20.45 -11.25 -11.35
C LEU A 78 21.50 -10.88 -12.41
N TYR A 79 21.48 -9.65 -12.91
CA TYR A 79 22.47 -9.15 -13.87
C TYR A 79 23.88 -9.02 -13.29
N GLU A 80 24.01 -8.36 -12.14
CA GLU A 80 25.32 -7.88 -11.64
C GLU A 80 26.25 -9.02 -11.21
N SER A 81 25.70 -10.10 -10.66
CA SER A 81 26.48 -11.13 -9.97
C SER A 81 26.29 -12.53 -10.55
N ASP A 82 25.49 -12.66 -11.62
CA ASP A 82 25.03 -13.95 -12.16
C ASP A 82 24.46 -14.89 -11.08
N ARG A 83 24.03 -14.29 -9.95
CA ARG A 83 23.57 -15.02 -8.78
C ARG A 83 22.11 -15.38 -9.00
N MET A 84 21.81 -16.66 -8.76
CA MET A 84 20.45 -17.14 -8.69
C MET A 84 19.93 -17.01 -7.25
N ILE A 85 18.78 -16.38 -7.11
CA ILE A 85 17.99 -16.34 -5.87
C ILE A 85 16.86 -17.33 -6.07
N ASP A 86 16.93 -18.48 -5.39
CA ASP A 86 15.95 -19.56 -5.57
C ASP A 86 15.08 -19.78 -4.33
N GLY A 87 13.86 -20.24 -4.57
CA GLY A 87 12.96 -20.76 -3.55
C GLY A 87 12.17 -19.74 -2.76
N TYR A 88 12.25 -18.45 -3.12
CA TYR A 88 11.53 -17.39 -2.43
C TYR A 88 10.15 -17.17 -3.03
N TYR A 89 9.24 -16.69 -2.17
CA TYR A 89 7.93 -16.25 -2.63
C TYR A 89 8.04 -14.82 -3.16
N VAL A 90 7.48 -14.58 -4.33
CA VAL A 90 7.53 -13.28 -5.00
C VAL A 90 6.16 -12.80 -5.46
N LYS A 91 6.08 -11.49 -5.69
CA LYS A 91 5.03 -10.82 -6.44
C LYS A 91 5.65 -9.83 -7.41
N TYR A 92 5.15 -9.78 -8.63
CA TYR A 92 5.58 -8.80 -9.61
C TYR A 92 4.61 -7.63 -9.61
N ASP A 93 5.08 -6.47 -9.15
CA ASP A 93 4.42 -5.17 -9.27
C ASP A 93 4.74 -4.59 -10.66
N ILE A 94 3.72 -4.59 -11.51
CA ILE A 94 3.80 -4.13 -12.91
C ILE A 94 3.92 -2.60 -12.94
N GLU A 95 3.16 -1.91 -12.08
CA GLU A 95 3.12 -0.45 -12.04
C GLU A 95 4.44 0.12 -11.52
N GLY A 96 4.93 -0.40 -10.39
CA GLY A 96 6.21 -0.02 -9.80
C GLY A 96 7.43 -0.63 -10.50
N ASN A 97 7.23 -1.48 -11.51
CA ASN A 97 8.26 -2.21 -12.24
C ASN A 97 9.28 -2.88 -11.31
N SER A 98 8.77 -3.64 -10.34
CA SER A 98 9.59 -4.23 -9.29
C SER A 98 9.06 -5.59 -8.84
N VAL A 99 9.95 -6.44 -8.34
CA VAL A 99 9.59 -7.73 -7.76
C VAL A 99 9.72 -7.63 -6.25
N GLU A 100 8.61 -7.82 -5.56
CA GLU A 100 8.61 -8.02 -4.12
C GLU A 100 9.04 -9.44 -3.81
N VAL A 101 10.03 -9.58 -2.93
CA VAL A 101 10.54 -10.87 -2.47
C VAL A 101 10.23 -11.00 -0.98
N LYS A 102 9.48 -12.04 -0.62
CA LYS A 102 9.13 -12.34 0.76
C LYS A 102 10.25 -13.12 1.45
N LEU A 103 10.91 -12.45 2.39
CA LEU A 103 11.98 -12.99 3.22
C LEU A 103 11.46 -13.19 4.64
N ASN A 104 11.04 -14.41 5.00
CA ASN A 104 10.52 -14.75 6.34
C ASN A 104 9.43 -13.77 6.84
N ARG A 105 9.82 -12.70 7.55
CA ARG A 105 8.95 -11.67 8.14
C ARG A 105 9.07 -10.29 7.48
N GLN A 106 9.82 -10.17 6.39
CA GLN A 106 10.10 -8.92 5.70
C GLN A 106 9.81 -9.08 4.21
N ILE A 107 9.42 -7.98 3.57
CA ILE A 107 9.30 -7.89 2.12
C ILE A 107 10.44 -7.01 1.64
N LYS A 108 11.22 -7.50 0.68
CA LYS A 108 12.30 -6.76 0.05
C LYS A 108 11.93 -6.51 -1.41
N LEU A 109 12.03 -5.27 -1.82
CA LEU A 109 11.73 -4.87 -3.19
C LEU A 109 13.00 -4.94 -4.04
N LEU A 110 12.90 -5.64 -5.17
CA LEU A 110 13.96 -5.81 -6.14
C LEU A 110 13.55 -5.12 -7.45
N GLN A 111 14.29 -4.08 -7.81
CA GLN A 111 14.04 -3.31 -9.03
C GLN A 111 14.24 -4.18 -10.27
N MET A 112 13.36 -4.06 -11.27
CA MET A 112 13.37 -4.94 -12.44
C MET A 112 14.69 -4.86 -13.21
N ASN A 113 15.35 -3.70 -13.26
CA ASN A 113 16.64 -3.52 -13.93
C ASN A 113 17.76 -4.45 -13.42
N LYS A 114 17.63 -5.00 -12.20
CA LYS A 114 18.57 -5.94 -11.59
C LYS A 114 18.28 -7.41 -11.93
N ILE A 115 17.09 -7.74 -12.40
CA ILE A 115 16.63 -9.11 -12.65
C ILE A 115 16.80 -9.43 -14.13
N ARG A 116 17.62 -10.42 -14.49
CA ARG A 116 17.82 -10.89 -15.86
C ARG A 116 16.69 -11.80 -16.33
N SER A 117 16.35 -12.78 -15.51
CA SER A 117 15.27 -13.71 -15.81
C SER A 117 14.61 -14.20 -14.53
N MET A 118 13.40 -14.72 -14.68
CA MET A 118 12.60 -15.26 -13.59
C MET A 118 11.89 -16.53 -14.05
N ILE A 119 12.01 -17.59 -13.26
CA ILE A 119 11.14 -18.76 -13.36
C ILE A 119 10.13 -18.66 -12.23
N TRP A 120 8.86 -18.55 -12.59
CA TRP A 120 7.74 -18.41 -11.66
C TRP A 120 6.95 -19.71 -11.64
N TYR A 121 6.62 -20.23 -10.47
CA TYR A 121 5.74 -21.38 -10.31
C TYR A 121 4.35 -20.93 -9.88
N ASP A 122 3.36 -21.15 -10.74
CA ASP A 122 1.97 -20.81 -10.45
C ASP A 122 1.49 -21.52 -9.18
N SER A 123 0.92 -20.77 -8.25
CA SER A 123 0.51 -21.28 -6.94
C SER A 123 -0.62 -22.31 -7.02
N ILE A 124 -1.44 -22.30 -8.07
CA ILE A 124 -2.57 -23.19 -8.30
C ILE A 124 -2.14 -24.38 -9.17
N THR A 125 -1.65 -24.12 -10.38
CA THR A 125 -1.37 -25.15 -11.38
C THR A 125 -0.01 -25.81 -11.20
N LYS A 126 0.89 -25.18 -10.41
CA LYS A 126 2.29 -25.58 -10.23
C LYS A 126 3.10 -25.59 -11.53
N MET A 127 2.56 -25.02 -12.61
CA MET A 127 3.25 -24.93 -13.89
C MET A 127 4.32 -23.83 -13.84
N PRO A 128 5.54 -24.11 -14.35
CA PRO A 128 6.57 -23.09 -14.47
C PRO A 128 6.25 -22.15 -15.63
N ARG A 129 6.38 -20.85 -15.38
CA ARG A 129 6.30 -19.77 -16.37
C ARG A 129 7.66 -19.08 -16.40
N ALA A 130 8.26 -19.00 -17.58
CA ALA A 130 9.58 -18.43 -17.76
C ALA A 130 9.46 -16.99 -18.25
N PHE A 131 10.22 -16.09 -17.64
CA PHE A 131 10.24 -14.68 -17.96
C PHE A 131 11.67 -14.19 -18.18
N VAL A 132 11.85 -13.30 -19.15
CA VAL A 132 13.11 -12.60 -19.44
C VAL A 132 12.91 -11.09 -19.35
N ASN A 133 13.95 -10.37 -18.93
CA ASN A 133 13.86 -8.92 -18.85
C ASN A 133 13.75 -8.32 -20.25
N ALA A 134 12.73 -7.49 -20.43
CA ALA A 134 12.45 -6.85 -21.70
C ALA A 134 13.54 -5.84 -22.10
N LYS A 135 14.34 -5.33 -21.14
CA LYS A 135 15.39 -4.33 -21.42
C LYS A 135 16.47 -4.81 -22.40
N ASP A 136 16.64 -6.12 -22.54
CA ASP A 136 17.59 -6.72 -23.47
C ASP A 136 17.04 -6.76 -24.92
N TYR A 137 15.79 -6.32 -25.10
CA TYR A 137 15.08 -6.29 -26.36
C TYR A 137 14.66 -4.86 -26.71
N SER A 138 14.54 -4.58 -28.00
CA SER A 138 14.03 -3.33 -28.50
C SER A 138 13.07 -3.58 -29.65
N GLU A 139 12.01 -2.78 -29.72
CA GLU A 139 11.06 -2.81 -30.84
C GLU A 139 11.16 -1.48 -31.57
N LYS A 140 11.50 -1.51 -32.86
CA LYS A 140 11.63 -0.31 -33.71
C LYS A 140 12.57 0.76 -33.12
N GLY A 141 13.60 0.34 -32.37
CA GLY A 141 14.56 1.23 -31.73
C GLY A 141 14.11 1.77 -30.36
N SER A 142 12.91 1.43 -29.88
CA SER A 142 12.46 1.75 -28.52
C SER A 142 12.82 0.63 -27.56
N PRO A 143 13.49 0.90 -26.42
CA PRO A 143 13.78 -0.11 -25.42
C PRO A 143 12.50 -0.57 -24.75
N LEU A 144 12.36 -1.87 -24.53
CA LEU A 144 11.22 -2.43 -23.80
C LEU A 144 11.51 -2.43 -22.29
N THR A 145 10.45 -2.41 -21.48
CA THR A 145 10.53 -2.44 -20.01
C THR A 145 9.67 -3.56 -19.44
N GLY A 146 10.02 -4.02 -18.23
CA GLY A 146 9.31 -5.11 -17.57
C GLY A 146 9.85 -6.50 -17.94
N LEU A 147 8.95 -7.48 -17.97
CA LEU A 147 9.25 -8.88 -18.25
C LEU A 147 8.45 -9.38 -19.46
N LEU A 148 9.11 -10.14 -20.32
CA LEU A 148 8.48 -10.89 -21.40
C LEU A 148 8.33 -12.34 -20.97
N GLU A 149 7.13 -12.88 -21.09
CA GLU A 149 6.88 -14.30 -20.89
C GLU A 149 7.31 -15.10 -22.12
N ILE A 150 8.05 -16.18 -21.89
CA ILE A 150 8.41 -17.14 -22.92
C ILE A 150 7.30 -18.17 -22.99
N VAL A 151 6.60 -18.18 -24.13
CA VAL A 151 5.61 -19.20 -24.47
C VAL A 151 6.30 -20.22 -25.39
N VAL A 152 6.27 -21.51 -25.00
CA VAL A 152 6.87 -22.63 -25.75
C VAL A 152 5.76 -23.57 -26.20
#